data_AF-A0A8S9DIZ4-F1
#
_entry.id   AF-A0A8S9DIZ4-F1
#
_cell.length_a   1.000
_cell.length_b   1.000
_cell.length_c   1.000
_cell.angle_alpha   90.00
_cell.angle_beta   90.00
_cell.angle_gamma   90.00
#
_symmetry.space_group_name_H-M   'P 1'
#
loop_
_entity.id
_entity.type
_entity.pdbx_description
1 polymer ?
#
loop_
_entity_poly.entity_id
_entity_poly.type
_entity_poly.pdbx_seq_one_letter_code
_entity_poly.pdbx_strand_id
1 'polypeptide(L)'
;LVVIHPGRVVGDHSLEKLIREEYRKSKKGSAGYEMFRHQLIKDRLERGKPHLESLLISVTELVEFSKNSGIMLGLENRLHYYELSIFEELQTLLSTFTESWVGWQFDVVHLQIHAALGMTNFDEWLNRFGERVVGVHLHDVQGIEDHLSPGCGEIDFSKIAKFLPEFSYRTLEVDSKLSKEEIRSGMETLVATGCVSRI
;
A
#
# COMPACT_ATOMS: atom_id res chain seq x y z
N LEU A 1 -9.61 14.12 -2.46
CA LEU A 1 -9.35 12.85 -1.76
C LEU A 1 -8.67 13.16 -0.43
N VAL A 2 -9.14 12.56 0.66
CA VAL A 2 -8.44 12.52 1.94
C VAL A 2 -7.81 11.14 2.07
N VAL A 3 -6.49 11.11 2.24
CA VAL A 3 -5.73 9.88 2.51
C VAL A 3 -5.74 9.62 4.01
N ILE A 4 -6.19 8.43 4.39
CA ILE A 4 -6.28 7.99 5.78
C ILE A 4 -5.19 6.95 6.01
N HIS A 5 -4.27 7.25 6.91
CA HIS A 5 -3.34 6.25 7.44
C HIS A 5 -4.08 5.47 8.55
N PRO A 6 -4.44 4.19 8.34
CA PRO A 6 -5.42 3.50 9.21
C PRO A 6 -4.90 3.07 10.59
N GLY A 7 -3.74 3.57 11.01
CA GLY A 7 -3.13 3.32 12.31
C GLY A 7 -2.23 2.08 12.33
N ARG A 8 -1.85 1.68 13.55
CA ARG A 8 -0.87 0.63 13.81
C ARG A 8 -1.26 -0.21 15.02
N VAL A 9 -0.98 -1.50 14.95
CA VAL A 9 -1.12 -2.44 16.07
C VAL A 9 -0.02 -2.19 17.10
N VAL A 10 -0.39 -1.83 18.32
CA VAL A 10 0.54 -1.47 19.40
C VAL A 10 1.24 -2.72 19.97
N GLY A 11 2.54 -2.64 20.24
CA GLY A 11 3.34 -3.68 20.90
C GLY A 11 4.78 -3.71 20.38
N ASP A 12 5.48 -4.83 20.60
CA ASP A 12 6.82 -5.04 20.03
C ASP A 12 6.72 -5.30 18.51
N HIS A 13 7.60 -4.64 17.74
CA HIS A 13 7.72 -4.76 16.28
C HIS A 13 9.12 -5.22 15.86
N SER A 14 9.95 -5.68 16.80
CA SER A 14 11.33 -6.11 16.58
C SER A 14 11.45 -7.20 15.51
N LEU A 15 10.47 -8.09 15.40
CA LEU A 15 10.40 -9.14 14.37
C LEU A 15 10.41 -8.56 12.95
N GLU A 16 9.74 -7.42 12.72
CA GLU A 16 9.72 -6.81 11.38
C GLU A 16 11.11 -6.28 11.00
N LYS A 17 11.81 -5.67 11.96
CA LYS A 17 13.19 -5.23 11.76
C LYS A 17 14.10 -6.42 11.40
N LEU A 18 13.99 -7.54 12.13
CA LEU A 18 14.75 -8.75 11.85
C LEU A 18 14.47 -9.32 10.45
N ILE A 19 13.21 -9.35 10.04
CA ILE A 19 12.83 -9.81 8.69
C ILE A 19 13.47 -8.94 7.60
N ARG A 20 13.39 -7.61 7.74
CA ARG A 20 14.00 -6.68 6.77
C ARG A 20 15.52 -6.83 6.73
N GLU A 21 16.17 -7.03 7.88
CA GLU A 21 17.62 -7.28 7.95
C GLU A 21 18.03 -8.59 7.29
N GLU A 22 17.29 -9.68 7.50
CA GLU A 22 17.58 -10.96 6.87
C GLU A 22 17.26 -10.94 5.36
N TYR A 23 16.24 -10.19 4.94
CA TYR A 23 15.97 -9.94 3.51
C TYR A 23 17.15 -9.24 2.83
N ARG A 24 17.71 -8.19 3.44
CA ARG A 24 18.89 -7.46 2.90
C ARG A 24 20.14 -8.33 2.82
N LYS A 25 20.24 -9.39 3.62
CA LYS A 25 21.31 -10.40 3.55
C LYS A 25 21.01 -11.51 2.54
N SER A 26 20.00 -11.34 1.69
CA SER A 26 19.54 -12.33 0.70
C SER A 26 19.13 -13.68 1.30
N LYS A 27 18.57 -13.68 2.51
CA LYS A 27 18.17 -14.91 3.23
C LYS A 27 16.68 -15.24 3.13
N LYS A 28 15.91 -14.56 2.26
CA LYS A 28 14.51 -14.91 2.00
C LYS A 28 14.41 -16.40 1.61
N GLY A 29 13.45 -17.12 2.20
CA GLY A 29 13.27 -18.56 2.00
C GLY A 29 14.21 -19.46 2.81
N SER A 30 15.18 -18.92 3.56
CA SER A 30 15.94 -19.72 4.53
C SER A 30 15.05 -20.13 5.72
N ALA A 31 15.41 -21.21 6.41
CA ALA A 31 14.66 -21.69 7.57
C ALA A 31 14.53 -20.62 8.68
N GLY A 32 15.58 -19.83 8.92
CA GLY A 32 15.54 -18.73 9.89
C GLY A 32 14.60 -17.59 9.47
N TYR A 33 14.65 -17.21 8.19
CA TYR A 33 13.75 -16.19 7.65
C TYR A 33 12.29 -16.62 7.76
N GLU A 34 11.96 -17.84 7.32
CA GLU A 34 10.58 -18.34 7.39
C GLU A 34 10.11 -18.50 8.84
N MET A 35 10.97 -18.90 9.77
CA MET A 35 10.62 -18.93 11.20
C MET A 35 10.20 -17.54 11.70
N PHE A 36 11.02 -16.50 11.47
CA PHE A 36 10.68 -15.13 11.88
C PHE A 36 9.42 -14.63 11.17
N ARG A 37 9.22 -15.00 9.90
CA ARG A 37 8.09 -14.58 9.09
C ARG A 37 6.78 -15.13 9.66
N HIS A 38 6.75 -16.42 9.97
CA HIS A 38 5.59 -17.05 10.60
C HIS A 38 5.31 -16.49 12.00
N GLN A 39 6.35 -16.23 12.80
CA GLN A 39 6.19 -15.62 14.13
C GLN A 39 5.58 -14.21 14.03
N LEU A 40 6.09 -13.38 13.12
CA LEU A 40 5.61 -12.03 12.87
C LEU A 40 4.14 -12.05 12.44
N ILE A 41 3.78 -12.88 11.45
CA ILE A 41 2.40 -12.98 10.96
C ILE A 41 1.47 -13.43 12.08
N LYS A 42 1.86 -14.47 12.84
CA LYS A 42 1.06 -14.99 13.94
C LYS A 42 0.81 -13.91 15.01
N ASP A 43 1.86 -13.24 15.46
CA ASP A 43 1.77 -12.19 16.48
C ASP A 43 0.92 -10.99 16.00
N ARG A 44 1.07 -10.56 14.74
CA ARG A 44 0.23 -9.51 14.15
C ARG A 44 -1.24 -9.89 14.10
N LEU A 45 -1.57 -11.13 13.75
CA LEU A 45 -2.94 -11.62 13.70
C LEU A 45 -3.57 -11.72 15.10
N GLU A 46 -2.81 -12.17 16.11
CA GLU A 46 -3.28 -12.25 17.50
C GLU A 46 -3.62 -10.88 18.09
N ARG A 47 -2.86 -9.83 17.72
CA ARG A 47 -3.04 -8.46 18.27
C ARG A 47 -3.91 -7.55 17.41
N GLY A 48 -4.19 -7.92 16.16
CA GLY A 48 -4.82 -7.05 15.17
C GLY A 48 -6.28 -6.70 15.45
N LYS A 49 -7.07 -7.68 15.91
CA LYS A 49 -8.53 -7.57 15.96
C LYS A 49 -9.06 -6.32 16.70
N PRO A 50 -8.60 -5.98 17.92
CA PRO A 50 -9.10 -4.79 18.62
C PRO A 50 -8.80 -3.47 17.88
N HIS A 51 -7.71 -3.44 17.10
CA HIS A 51 -7.32 -2.27 16.32
C HIS A 51 -8.19 -2.12 15.07
N LEU A 52 -8.52 -3.24 14.40
CA LEU A 52 -9.50 -3.23 13.30
C LEU A 52 -10.88 -2.78 13.79
N GLU A 53 -11.34 -3.28 14.93
CA GLU A 53 -12.63 -2.89 15.53
C GLU A 53 -12.66 -1.38 15.82
N SER A 54 -11.56 -0.84 16.36
CA SER A 54 -11.42 0.61 16.60
C SER A 54 -11.42 1.41 15.29
N LEU A 55 -10.69 0.93 14.28
CA LEU A 55 -10.64 1.55 12.95
C LEU A 55 -12.03 1.58 12.28
N LEU A 56 -12.81 0.49 12.38
CA LEU A 56 -14.17 0.43 11.84
C LEU A 56 -15.08 1.49 12.47
N ILE A 57 -14.96 1.72 13.78
CA ILE A 57 -15.70 2.79 14.48
C ILE A 57 -15.29 4.16 13.93
N SER A 58 -13.99 4.46 13.88
CA SER A 58 -13.49 5.75 13.39
C SER A 58 -13.86 6.02 11.93
N VAL A 59 -13.73 5.01 11.05
CA VAL A 59 -14.10 5.17 9.63
C VAL A 59 -15.61 5.34 9.49
N THR A 60 -16.43 4.69 10.31
CA THR A 60 -17.90 4.91 10.33
C THR A 60 -18.22 6.36 10.64
N GLU A 61 -17.58 6.97 11.64
CA GLU A 61 -17.77 8.38 11.98
C GLU A 61 -17.34 9.32 10.84
N LEU A 62 -16.20 9.04 10.20
CA LEU A 62 -15.71 9.81 9.06
C LEU A 62 -16.65 9.70 7.84
N VAL A 63 -17.16 8.50 7.57
CA VAL A 63 -18.12 8.27 6.48
C VAL A 63 -19.42 9.02 6.76
N GLU A 64 -19.98 8.94 7.96
CA GLU A 64 -21.21 9.67 8.31
C GLU A 64 -21.02 11.19 8.16
N PHE A 65 -19.91 11.73 8.68
CA PHE A 65 -19.58 13.16 8.61
C PHE A 65 -19.40 13.65 7.17
N SER A 66 -18.85 12.82 6.30
CA SER A 66 -18.46 13.22 4.94
C SER A 66 -19.60 13.07 3.91
N LYS A 67 -20.78 12.58 4.30
CA LYS A 67 -21.91 12.42 3.38
C LYS A 67 -22.24 13.74 2.69
N ASN A 68 -22.42 13.69 1.36
CA ASN A 68 -22.76 14.83 0.50
C ASN A 68 -21.72 15.97 0.49
N SER A 69 -20.52 15.77 1.04
CA SER A 69 -19.45 16.79 1.03
C SER A 69 -18.70 16.86 -0.31
N GLY A 70 -18.82 15.83 -1.15
CA GLY A 70 -18.00 15.66 -2.35
C GLY A 70 -16.57 15.17 -2.07
N ILE A 71 -16.22 14.89 -0.81
CA ILE A 71 -14.92 14.36 -0.41
C ILE A 71 -14.89 12.84 -0.61
N MET A 72 -13.80 12.35 -1.22
CA MET A 72 -13.47 10.92 -1.25
C MET A 72 -12.53 10.56 -0.11
N LEU A 73 -12.70 9.36 0.47
CA LEU A 73 -11.86 8.82 1.53
C LEU A 73 -11.08 7.60 1.01
N GLY A 74 -9.75 7.62 1.14
CA GLY A 74 -8.86 6.55 0.73
C GLY A 74 -8.10 5.96 1.91
N LEU A 75 -8.36 4.69 2.24
CA LEU A 75 -7.62 3.93 3.25
C LEU A 75 -6.31 3.43 2.64
N GLU A 76 -5.17 3.88 3.14
CA GLU A 76 -3.90 3.53 2.51
C GLU A 76 -3.35 2.18 2.97
N ASN A 77 -2.80 1.38 2.04
CA ASN A 77 -1.94 0.26 2.40
C ASN A 77 -0.56 0.77 2.83
N ARG A 78 -0.19 0.48 4.08
CA ARG A 78 0.96 1.10 4.73
C ARG A 78 2.24 0.27 4.61
N LEU A 79 3.40 0.89 4.83
CA LEU A 79 4.73 0.30 4.64
C LEU A 79 5.05 -0.83 5.62
N HIS A 80 4.61 -0.72 6.87
CA HIS A 80 4.96 -1.68 7.93
C HIS A 80 3.87 -2.71 8.14
N TYR A 81 4.24 -3.97 8.40
CA TYR A 81 3.26 -5.06 8.49
C TYR A 81 2.39 -4.97 9.76
N TYR A 82 2.88 -4.28 10.77
CA TYR A 82 2.07 -3.94 11.96
C TYR A 82 1.09 -2.79 11.74
N GLU A 83 1.13 -2.10 10.60
CA GLU A 83 0.14 -1.09 10.25
C GLU A 83 -1.13 -1.73 9.69
N LEU A 84 -2.24 -1.01 9.78
CA LEU A 84 -3.49 -1.43 9.16
C LEU A 84 -3.59 -0.81 7.76
N SER A 85 -4.19 -1.47 6.77
CA SER A 85 -4.80 -2.81 6.82
C SER A 85 -3.96 -3.87 6.12
N ILE A 86 -3.97 -5.11 6.63
CA ILE A 86 -3.59 -6.30 5.82
C ILE A 86 -4.73 -6.71 4.87
N PHE A 87 -4.53 -7.72 4.02
CA PHE A 87 -5.47 -8.09 2.96
C PHE A 87 -6.91 -8.34 3.48
N GLU A 88 -7.05 -9.17 4.50
CA GLU A 88 -8.33 -9.55 5.09
C GLU A 88 -9.00 -8.37 5.81
N GLU A 89 -8.20 -7.49 6.42
CA GLU A 89 -8.66 -6.27 7.07
C GLU A 89 -9.18 -5.27 6.03
N LEU A 90 -8.47 -5.09 4.91
CA LEU A 90 -8.92 -4.23 3.82
C LEU A 90 -10.19 -4.77 3.18
N GLN A 91 -10.26 -6.09 2.96
CA GLN A 91 -11.48 -6.73 2.48
C GLN A 91 -12.67 -6.44 3.39
N THR A 92 -12.47 -6.52 4.71
CA THR A 92 -13.51 -6.21 5.69
C THR A 92 -13.94 -4.74 5.59
N LEU A 93 -12.99 -3.82 5.53
CA LEU A 93 -13.25 -2.37 5.41
C LEU A 93 -14.03 -2.06 4.12
N LEU A 94 -13.58 -2.54 2.96
CA LEU A 94 -14.22 -2.28 1.67
C LEU A 94 -15.57 -2.98 1.47
N SER A 95 -15.81 -4.08 2.20
CA SER A 95 -17.12 -4.73 2.24
C SER A 95 -18.10 -4.03 3.18
N THR A 96 -17.59 -3.35 4.21
CA THR A 96 -18.39 -2.59 5.18
C THR A 96 -18.81 -1.25 4.61
N PHE A 97 -17.86 -0.51 4.02
CA PHE A 97 -18.10 0.80 3.42
C PHE A 97 -18.19 0.65 1.91
N THR A 98 -19.41 0.72 1.38
CA THR A 98 -19.73 0.41 -0.03
C THR A 98 -20.01 1.65 -0.87
N GLU A 99 -19.95 2.83 -0.26
CA GLU A 99 -20.07 4.12 -0.92
C GLU A 99 -18.99 4.27 -2.00
N SER A 100 -19.38 4.76 -3.18
CA SER A 100 -18.47 4.91 -4.33
C SER A 100 -17.33 5.90 -4.09
N TRP A 101 -17.47 6.80 -3.12
CA TRP A 101 -16.46 7.78 -2.71
C TRP A 101 -15.58 7.29 -1.54
N VAL A 102 -15.79 6.06 -1.06
CA VAL A 102 -14.90 5.38 -0.11
C VAL A 102 -14.18 4.25 -0.83
N GLY A 103 -12.87 4.19 -0.66
CA GLY A 103 -12.05 3.10 -1.20
C GLY A 103 -10.69 3.06 -0.55
N TRP A 104 -9.70 2.55 -1.27
CA TRP A 104 -8.33 2.49 -0.77
C TRP A 104 -7.39 3.39 -1.57
N GLN A 105 -6.45 3.99 -0.87
CA GLN A 105 -5.31 4.69 -1.43
C GLN A 105 -4.23 3.64 -1.66
N PHE A 106 -3.95 3.35 -2.93
CA PHE A 106 -2.98 2.34 -3.31
C PHE A 106 -1.56 2.93 -3.33
N ASP A 107 -0.74 2.62 -2.33
CA ASP A 107 0.70 2.80 -2.45
C ASP A 107 1.32 1.57 -3.12
N VAL A 108 1.85 1.76 -4.33
CA VAL A 108 2.39 0.68 -5.16
C VAL A 108 3.63 0.03 -4.51
N VAL A 109 4.50 0.85 -3.92
CA VAL A 109 5.76 0.38 -3.36
C VAL A 109 5.54 -0.32 -2.02
N HIS A 110 4.66 0.18 -1.16
CA HIS A 110 4.32 -0.50 0.08
C HIS A 110 3.82 -1.93 -0.20
N LEU A 111 2.92 -2.09 -1.17
CA LEU A 111 2.42 -3.41 -1.54
C LEU A 111 3.52 -4.30 -2.13
N GLN A 112 4.37 -3.74 -2.99
CA GLN A 112 5.52 -4.47 -3.56
C GLN A 112 6.49 -4.92 -2.46
N ILE A 113 6.77 -4.09 -1.46
CA ILE A 113 7.63 -4.44 -0.33
C ILE A 113 7.01 -5.58 0.48
N HIS A 114 5.71 -5.55 0.75
CA HIS A 114 5.04 -6.67 1.44
C HIS A 114 5.14 -7.96 0.62
N ALA A 115 4.97 -7.90 -0.69
CA ALA A 115 5.13 -9.05 -1.58
C ALA A 115 6.60 -9.55 -1.62
N ALA A 116 7.56 -8.63 -1.68
CA ALA A 116 8.99 -8.93 -1.62
C ALA A 116 9.37 -9.59 -0.30
N LEU A 117 8.78 -9.19 0.83
CA LEU A 117 8.95 -9.83 2.13
C LEU A 117 8.14 -11.14 2.27
N GLY A 118 7.31 -11.48 1.28
CA GLY A 118 6.44 -12.65 1.26
C GLY A 118 5.15 -12.50 2.07
N MET A 119 4.91 -11.33 2.66
CA MET A 119 3.79 -11.07 3.58
C MET A 119 2.43 -11.05 2.89
N THR A 120 2.40 -10.83 1.58
CA THR A 120 1.15 -10.83 0.80
C THR A 120 1.39 -11.18 -0.66
N ASN A 121 0.31 -11.28 -1.44
CA ASN A 121 0.34 -11.49 -2.88
C ASN A 121 -0.12 -10.21 -3.61
N PHE A 122 0.78 -9.59 -4.36
CA PHE A 122 0.53 -8.33 -5.06
C PHE A 122 -0.66 -8.44 -6.04
N ASP A 123 -0.74 -9.53 -6.80
CA ASP A 123 -1.74 -9.70 -7.85
C ASP A 123 -3.12 -9.97 -7.27
N GLU A 124 -3.17 -10.66 -6.15
CA GLU A 124 -4.42 -10.89 -5.42
C GLU A 124 -5.06 -9.58 -4.96
N TRP A 125 -4.26 -8.64 -4.43
CA TRP A 125 -4.74 -7.31 -4.07
C TRP A 125 -5.32 -6.55 -5.27
N LEU A 126 -4.61 -6.52 -6.39
CA LEU A 126 -5.08 -5.83 -7.59
C LEU A 126 -6.36 -6.46 -8.16
N ASN A 127 -6.40 -7.79 -8.25
CA ASN A 127 -7.57 -8.51 -8.73
C ASN A 127 -8.78 -8.33 -7.81
N ARG A 128 -8.55 -8.27 -6.49
CA ARG A 128 -9.64 -8.19 -5.50
C ARG A 128 -10.15 -6.76 -5.29
N PHE A 129 -9.26 -5.77 -5.28
CA PHE A 129 -9.56 -4.40 -4.84
C PHE A 129 -9.33 -3.33 -5.90
N GLY A 130 -8.87 -3.66 -7.12
CA GLY A 130 -8.53 -2.69 -8.17
C GLY A 130 -9.66 -1.72 -8.49
N GLU A 131 -10.90 -2.20 -8.59
CA GLU A 131 -12.08 -1.35 -8.87
C GLU A 131 -12.39 -0.33 -7.76
N ARG A 132 -11.83 -0.52 -6.56
CA ARG A 132 -12.03 0.33 -5.38
C ARG A 132 -10.83 1.24 -5.09
N VAL A 133 -9.86 1.33 -5.99
CA VAL A 133 -8.74 2.27 -5.88
C VAL A 133 -9.26 3.70 -6.11
N VAL A 134 -9.28 4.51 -5.06
CA VAL A 134 -9.71 5.92 -5.14
C VAL A 134 -8.54 6.88 -5.34
N GLY A 135 -7.34 6.44 -5.01
CA GLY A 135 -6.11 7.14 -5.38
C GLY A 135 -4.90 6.22 -5.32
N VAL A 136 -3.78 6.65 -5.90
CA VAL A 136 -2.56 5.86 -6.01
C VAL A 136 -1.32 6.73 -5.80
N HIS A 137 -0.39 6.29 -4.94
CA HIS A 137 0.96 6.80 -4.85
C HIS A 137 1.85 6.03 -5.83
N LEU A 138 2.34 6.73 -6.85
CA LEU A 138 3.23 6.21 -7.87
C LEU A 138 4.67 6.57 -7.53
N HIS A 139 5.47 5.54 -7.35
CA HIS A 139 6.92 5.59 -7.16
C HIS A 139 7.46 4.18 -7.38
N ASP A 140 8.78 4.06 -7.41
CA ASP A 140 9.46 2.82 -7.73
C ASP A 140 10.29 2.31 -6.56
N VAL A 141 10.67 1.04 -6.64
CA VAL A 141 11.37 0.33 -5.57
C VAL A 141 12.37 -0.64 -6.16
N GLN A 142 13.48 -0.87 -5.46
CA GLN A 142 14.39 -1.98 -5.75
C GLN A 142 14.48 -2.86 -4.51
N GLY A 143 13.91 -4.06 -4.56
CA GLY A 143 13.80 -4.95 -3.41
C GLY A 143 12.94 -4.35 -2.28
N ILE A 144 13.58 -3.73 -1.29
CA ILE A 144 12.88 -3.03 -0.18
C ILE A 144 13.37 -1.60 0.04
N GLU A 145 14.12 -1.04 -0.91
CA GLU A 145 14.57 0.34 -0.90
C GLU A 145 13.62 1.16 -1.80
N ASP A 146 12.83 2.04 -1.19
CA ASP A 146 11.69 2.75 -1.75
C ASP A 146 12.03 4.18 -2.24
N HIS A 147 11.01 4.92 -2.68
CA HIS A 147 11.09 6.32 -3.12
C HIS A 147 11.95 6.58 -4.37
N LEU A 148 12.16 5.56 -5.21
CA LEU A 148 12.83 5.73 -6.49
C LEU A 148 11.87 6.38 -7.51
N SER A 149 12.44 7.08 -8.50
CA SER A 149 11.65 7.62 -9.61
C SER A 149 11.07 6.47 -10.46
N PRO A 150 9.83 6.57 -10.97
CA PRO A 150 9.26 5.58 -11.88
C PRO A 150 10.18 5.22 -13.06
N GLY A 151 10.48 3.93 -13.21
CA GLY A 151 11.39 3.41 -14.24
C GLY A 151 12.84 3.23 -13.77
N CYS A 152 13.13 3.55 -12.50
CA CYS A 152 14.44 3.31 -11.88
C CYS A 152 14.47 2.07 -10.97
N GLY A 153 13.36 1.33 -10.84
CA GLY A 153 13.25 0.14 -10.02
C GLY A 153 12.59 -1.02 -10.75
N GLU A 154 11.77 -1.79 -10.03
CA GLU A 154 11.22 -3.08 -10.47
C GLU A 154 9.69 -3.09 -10.66
N ILE A 155 9.00 -1.96 -10.45
CA ILE A 155 7.55 -1.88 -10.64
C ILE A 155 7.15 -1.97 -12.12
N ASP A 156 6.25 -2.91 -12.44
CA ASP A 156 5.60 -2.99 -13.76
C ASP A 156 4.41 -2.01 -13.85
N PHE A 157 4.70 -0.75 -14.18
CA PHE A 157 3.66 0.28 -14.30
C PHE A 157 2.64 0.00 -15.41
N SER A 158 3.02 -0.72 -16.47
CA SER A 158 2.06 -1.13 -17.52
C SER A 158 1.02 -2.12 -16.99
N LYS A 159 1.38 -2.96 -16.01
CA LYS A 159 0.43 -3.77 -15.26
C LYS A 159 -0.42 -2.89 -14.35
N ILE A 160 0.19 -2.01 -13.56
CA ILE A 160 -0.53 -1.12 -12.63
C ILE A 160 -1.62 -0.32 -13.35
N ALA A 161 -1.29 0.28 -14.50
CA ALA A 161 -2.21 1.10 -15.29
C ALA A 161 -3.54 0.39 -15.60
N LYS A 162 -3.54 -0.93 -15.80
CA LYS A 162 -4.74 -1.74 -16.12
C LYS A 162 -5.72 -1.84 -14.95
N PHE A 163 -5.25 -1.64 -13.73
CA PHE A 163 -6.05 -1.73 -12.50
C PHE A 163 -6.41 -0.38 -11.91
N LEU A 164 -5.96 0.74 -12.50
CA LEU A 164 -6.28 2.07 -12.02
C LEU A 164 -7.58 2.58 -12.66
N PRO A 165 -8.66 2.76 -11.89
CA PRO A 165 -9.87 3.37 -12.41
C PRO A 165 -9.59 4.79 -12.95
N GLU A 166 -10.36 5.22 -13.95
CA GLU A 166 -10.21 6.56 -14.53
C GLU A 166 -10.41 7.65 -13.47
N PHE A 167 -11.36 7.45 -12.56
CA PHE A 167 -11.66 8.39 -11.47
C PHE A 167 -10.60 8.46 -10.37
N SER A 168 -9.64 7.53 -10.33
CA SER A 168 -8.66 7.47 -9.24
C SER A 168 -7.72 8.70 -9.27
N TYR A 169 -7.38 9.24 -8.11
CA TYR A 169 -6.37 10.30 -8.03
C TYR A 169 -4.98 9.69 -8.23
N ARG A 170 -4.13 10.31 -9.06
CA ARG A 170 -2.73 9.90 -9.20
C ARG A 170 -1.83 10.90 -8.50
N THR A 171 -0.94 10.41 -7.65
CA THR A 171 0.08 11.20 -6.96
C THR A 171 1.45 10.57 -7.18
N LEU A 172 2.50 11.39 -7.16
CA LEU A 172 3.90 10.96 -7.25
C LEU A 172 4.52 11.14 -5.86
N GLU A 173 5.01 10.05 -5.25
CA GLU A 173 5.61 10.08 -3.90
C GLU A 173 7.08 9.65 -3.97
N VAL A 174 7.96 10.60 -4.26
CA VAL A 174 9.39 10.34 -4.51
C VAL A 174 10.28 11.08 -3.52
N ASP A 175 11.54 10.64 -3.34
CA ASP A 175 12.47 11.29 -2.41
C ASP A 175 12.67 12.77 -2.82
N SER A 176 12.56 13.66 -1.84
CA SER A 176 12.85 15.09 -1.93
C SER A 176 14.20 15.45 -2.57
N LYS A 177 15.15 14.51 -2.62
CA LYS A 177 16.49 14.69 -3.20
C LYS A 177 16.53 14.49 -4.71
N LEU A 178 15.49 13.94 -5.32
CA LEU A 178 15.47 13.76 -6.77
C LEU A 178 15.60 15.11 -7.49
N SER A 179 16.42 15.13 -8.52
CA SER A 179 16.53 16.25 -9.45
C SER A 179 15.24 16.42 -10.25
N LYS A 180 15.06 17.60 -10.84
CA LYS A 180 13.92 17.88 -11.71
C LYS A 180 13.92 16.97 -12.93
N GLU A 181 15.10 16.63 -13.43
CA GLU A 181 15.33 15.75 -14.56
C GLU A 181 14.90 14.31 -14.23
N GLU A 182 15.22 13.81 -13.04
CA GLU A 182 14.78 12.49 -12.57
C GLU A 182 13.26 12.43 -12.38
N ILE A 183 12.66 13.47 -11.81
CA ILE A 183 11.20 13.58 -11.67
C ILE A 183 10.53 13.59 -13.06
N ARG A 184 11.07 14.38 -14.00
CA ARG A 184 10.55 14.47 -15.37
C ARG A 184 10.62 13.11 -16.06
N SER A 185 11.77 12.44 -16.00
CA SER A 185 11.93 11.10 -16.59
C SER A 185 10.94 10.11 -16.00
N GLY A 186 10.69 10.17 -14.68
CA GLY A 186 9.68 9.35 -14.02
C GLY A 186 8.27 9.61 -14.55
N MET A 187 7.90 10.89 -14.71
CA MET A 187 6.61 11.27 -15.29
C MET A 187 6.47 10.79 -16.75
N GLU A 188 7.54 10.85 -17.55
CA GLU A 188 7.56 10.33 -18.92
C GLU A 188 7.32 8.81 -18.93
N THR A 189 7.92 8.06 -18.00
CA THR A 189 7.63 6.62 -17.80
C THR A 189 6.15 6.38 -17.47
N LEU A 190 5.58 7.14 -16.53
CA LEU A 190 4.18 6.98 -16.12
C LEU A 190 3.19 7.28 -17.25
N VAL A 191 3.52 8.22 -18.13
CA VAL A 191 2.74 8.49 -19.35
C VAL A 191 2.88 7.36 -20.36
N ALA A 192 4.11 6.92 -20.64
CA ALA A 192 4.37 5.85 -21.61
C ALA A 192 3.70 4.52 -21.23
N THR A 193 3.55 4.27 -19.93
CA THR A 193 2.94 3.05 -19.37
C THR A 193 1.44 3.15 -19.16
N GLY A 194 0.86 4.35 -19.30
CA GLY A 194 -0.58 4.59 -19.19
C GLY A 194 -1.09 4.82 -17.76
N CYS A 195 -0.21 4.97 -16.77
CA CYS A 195 -0.61 5.34 -15.40
C CYS A 195 -1.13 6.78 -15.33
N VAL A 196 -0.58 7.68 -16.15
CA VAL A 196 -0.94 9.09 -16.25
C VAL A 196 -1.19 9.44 -17.73
N SER A 197 -2.15 10.32 -18.02
CA SER A 197 -2.55 10.63 -19.40
C SER A 197 -1.65 11.64 -20.11
N ARG A 198 -0.99 12.56 -19.38
CA ARG A 198 -0.07 13.58 -19.90
C ARG A 198 0.74 14.23 -18.78
N ILE A 199 1.85 14.88 -19.13
CA ILE A 199 2.67 15.76 -18.27
C ILE A 199 2.19 17.21 -18.39
#